data_AF-A0A358AZC2-F1
#
_entry.id   AF-A0A358AZC2-F1
#
_cell.length_a   1.000
_cell.length_b   1.000
_cell.length_c   1.000
_cell.angle_alpha   90.00
_cell.angle_beta   90.00
_cell.angle_gamma   90.00
#
_symmetry.space_group_name_H-M   'P 1'
#
loop_
_entity.id
_entity.type
_entity.pdbx_description
1 polymer ?
#
loop_
_entity_poly.entity_id
_entity_poly.type
_entity_poly.pdbx_seq_one_letter_code
_entity_poly.pdbx_strand_id
1 'polypeptide(L)'
;MAAGEPELALKAYYRAAAEQGIDADVLSSIGSANLALGRLGQAEQMLRRALERDPVFVPALNNLGVVLMERGRAPEAKLVFQQAYALDSGTSDAIRENLIRAIAMIEKPGYVEAPQVVQGFEMVRRSEGTGGESTYVTLDAL
;
A
#
# COMPACT_ATOMS: atom_id res chain seq x y z
N MET A 1 -10.68 1.19 13.97
CA MET A 1 -9.68 0.42 14.75
C MET A 1 -8.85 -0.46 13.80
N ALA A 2 -8.04 0.13 12.91
CA ALA A 2 -7.27 -0.62 11.90
C ALA A 2 -5.80 -0.86 12.29
N ALA A 3 -5.29 -0.14 13.31
CA ALA A 3 -3.92 -0.27 13.84
C ALA A 3 -3.79 -1.41 14.87
N GLY A 4 -4.38 -2.57 14.58
CA GLY A 4 -4.25 -3.75 15.44
C GLY A 4 -3.87 -5.01 14.68
N GLU A 5 -4.38 -5.15 13.45
CA GLU A 5 -4.08 -6.28 12.57
C GLU A 5 -2.60 -6.31 12.12
N PRO A 6 -1.98 -5.21 11.65
CA PRO A 6 -0.58 -5.24 11.24
C PRO A 6 0.39 -5.41 12.42
N GLU A 7 0.07 -4.91 13.61
CA GLU A 7 0.85 -5.15 14.83
C GLU A 7 0.78 -6.62 15.26
N LEU A 8 -0.39 -7.24 15.18
CA LEU A 8 -0.57 -8.66 15.49
C LEU A 8 0.17 -9.53 14.46
N ALA A 9 0.08 -9.20 13.18
CA ALA A 9 0.81 -9.88 12.10
C ALA A 9 2.32 -9.79 12.34
N LEU A 10 2.83 -8.59 12.65
CA LEU A 10 4.25 -8.38 12.95
C LEU A 10 4.72 -9.25 14.12
N LYS A 11 3.93 -9.36 15.19
CA LYS A 11 4.23 -10.23 16.33
C LYS A 11 4.25 -11.71 15.92
N ALA A 12 3.30 -12.14 15.09
CA ALA A 12 3.24 -13.51 14.57
C ALA A 12 4.46 -13.84 13.69
N TYR A 13 4.86 -12.92 12.79
CA TYR A 13 6.02 -13.12 11.93
C TYR A 13 7.33 -13.21 12.72
N TYR A 14 7.52 -12.38 13.75
CA TYR A 14 8.71 -12.52 14.62
C TYR A 14 8.75 -13.83 15.39
N ARG A 15 7.58 -14.34 15.81
CA ARG A 15 7.51 -15.65 16.46
C ARG A 15 7.83 -16.76 15.46
N ALA A 16 7.27 -16.72 14.26
CA ALA A 16 7.57 -17.68 13.20
C ALA A 16 9.07 -17.66 12.85
N ALA A 17 9.66 -16.47 12.74
CA ALA A 17 11.10 -16.29 12.51
C ALA A 17 11.95 -16.97 13.59
N ALA A 18 11.51 -16.93 14.86
CA ALA A 18 12.21 -17.55 15.97
C ALA A 18 12.08 -19.09 15.98
N GLU A 19 10.95 -19.62 15.52
CA GLU A 19 10.66 -21.06 15.52
C GLU A 19 11.20 -21.77 14.25
N GLN A 20 11.12 -21.12 13.10
CA GLN A 20 11.31 -21.73 11.78
C GLN A 20 12.54 -21.18 11.03
N GLY A 21 13.12 -20.09 11.53
CA GLY A 21 14.24 -19.40 10.89
C GLY A 21 13.80 -18.20 10.03
N ILE A 22 14.78 -17.43 9.57
CA ILE A 22 14.58 -16.20 8.80
C ILE A 22 14.92 -16.48 7.33
N ASP A 23 13.91 -16.48 6.47
CA ASP A 23 14.02 -16.56 5.01
C ASP A 23 13.47 -15.29 4.33
N ALA A 24 13.44 -15.28 3.00
CA ALA A 24 12.99 -14.13 2.21
C ALA A 24 11.49 -13.85 2.41
N ASP A 25 10.65 -14.88 2.51
CA ASP A 25 9.21 -14.76 2.74
C ASP A 25 8.89 -14.11 4.08
N VAL A 26 9.53 -14.58 5.16
CA VAL A 26 9.34 -14.02 6.51
C VAL A 26 9.83 -12.57 6.56
N LEU A 27 11.00 -12.27 5.99
CA LEU A 27 11.53 -10.90 5.92
C LEU A 27 10.62 -9.97 5.13
N SER A 28 10.08 -10.44 4.00
CA SER A 28 9.13 -9.68 3.19
C SER A 28 7.82 -9.43 3.92
N SER A 29 7.33 -10.43 4.67
CA SER A 29 6.10 -10.32 5.48
C SER A 29 6.26 -9.31 6.63
N ILE A 30 7.40 -9.33 7.33
CA ILE A 30 7.75 -8.31 8.33
C ILE A 30 7.86 -6.93 7.67
N GLY A 31 8.47 -6.85 6.49
CA GLY A 31 8.58 -5.62 5.70
C GLY A 31 7.22 -5.03 5.33
N SER A 32 6.33 -5.86 4.82
CA SER A 32 4.95 -5.51 4.46
C SER A 32 4.14 -5.02 5.67
N ALA A 33 4.24 -5.72 6.80
CA ALA A 33 3.60 -5.28 8.04
C ALA A 33 4.13 -3.91 8.52
N ASN A 34 5.43 -3.67 8.43
CA ASN A 34 5.99 -2.34 8.76
C ASN A 34 5.56 -1.25 7.78
N LEU A 35 5.41 -1.58 6.49
CA LEU A 35 4.86 -0.65 5.50
C LEU A 35 3.42 -0.26 5.86
N ALA A 36 2.55 -1.24 6.18
CA ALA A 36 1.18 -0.98 6.61
C ALA A 36 1.08 -0.12 7.88
N LEU A 37 2.12 -0.18 8.74
CA LEU A 37 2.25 0.64 9.95
C LEU A 37 2.85 2.04 9.71
N GLY A 38 3.20 2.38 8.46
CA GLY A 38 3.90 3.62 8.12
C GLY A 38 5.36 3.66 8.61
N ARG A 39 5.91 2.52 9.06
CA ARG A 39 7.29 2.41 9.57
C ARG A 39 8.26 2.19 8.41
N LEU A 40 8.30 3.17 7.50
CA LEU A 40 8.96 3.06 6.19
C LEU A 40 10.44 2.67 6.27
N GLY A 41 11.18 3.16 7.27
CA GLY A 41 12.60 2.80 7.45
C GLY A 41 12.80 1.32 7.83
N GLN A 42 11.93 0.79 8.69
CA GLN A 42 11.98 -0.63 9.09
C GLN A 42 11.50 -1.53 7.95
N ALA A 43 10.47 -1.10 7.21
CA ALA A 43 9.99 -1.79 6.02
C ALA A 43 11.11 -1.94 4.99
N GLU A 44 11.78 -0.83 4.63
CA GLU A 44 12.89 -0.84 3.67
C GLU A 44 14.01 -1.79 4.11
N GLN A 45 14.41 -1.74 5.39
CA GLN A 45 15.49 -2.59 5.90
C GLN A 45 15.15 -4.08 5.76
N MET A 46 13.94 -4.49 6.13
CA MET A 46 13.53 -5.90 6.06
C MET A 46 13.38 -6.38 4.62
N LEU A 47 12.83 -5.54 3.73
CA LEU A 47 12.68 -5.86 2.31
C LEU A 47 14.04 -6.00 1.61
N ARG A 48 15.00 -5.12 1.92
CA ARG A 48 16.38 -5.27 1.40
C ARG A 48 17.03 -6.56 1.88
N ARG A 49 16.86 -6.92 3.16
CA ARG A 49 17.35 -8.21 3.68
C ARG A 49 16.65 -9.40 3.02
N ALA A 50 15.37 -9.29 2.67
CA ALA A 50 14.69 -10.34 1.91
C ALA A 50 15.36 -10.53 0.54
N LEU A 51 15.73 -9.44 -0.13
CA LEU A 51 16.42 -9.46 -1.43
C LEU A 51 17.90 -9.88 -1.33
N GLU A 52 18.55 -9.70 -0.19
CA GLU A 52 19.86 -10.30 0.08
C GLU A 52 19.78 -11.83 0.16
N ARG A 53 18.63 -12.37 0.60
CA ARG A 53 18.37 -13.82 0.66
C ARG A 53 17.93 -14.38 -0.68
N ASP A 54 17.03 -13.69 -1.35
CA ASP A 54 16.55 -14.03 -2.68
C ASP A 54 16.43 -12.76 -3.55
N PRO A 55 17.44 -12.49 -4.40
CA PRO A 55 17.47 -11.31 -5.26
C PRO A 55 16.35 -11.21 -6.30
N VAL A 56 15.65 -12.32 -6.57
CA VAL A 56 14.57 -12.37 -7.58
C VAL A 56 13.19 -12.48 -6.93
N PHE A 57 13.09 -12.28 -5.61
CA PHE A 57 11.83 -12.40 -4.89
C PHE A 57 10.87 -11.25 -5.21
N VAL A 58 9.97 -11.49 -6.16
CA VAL A 58 9.01 -10.52 -6.69
C VAL A 58 8.19 -9.80 -5.60
N PRO A 59 7.64 -10.46 -4.56
CA PRO A 59 6.90 -9.77 -3.51
C PRO A 59 7.72 -8.72 -2.75
N ALA A 60 9.00 -9.03 -2.45
CA ALA A 60 9.88 -8.07 -1.78
C ALA A 60 10.27 -6.91 -2.69
N LEU A 61 10.52 -7.15 -3.99
CA LEU A 61 10.77 -6.09 -4.96
C LEU A 61 9.56 -5.15 -5.06
N ASN A 62 8.35 -5.68 -5.22
CA ASN A 62 7.14 -4.86 -5.30
C ASN A 62 6.95 -4.00 -4.03
N ASN A 63 7.05 -4.60 -2.84
CA ASN A 63 6.90 -3.85 -1.58
C ASN A 63 8.03 -2.83 -1.38
N LEU A 64 9.26 -3.12 -1.82
CA LEU A 64 10.37 -2.17 -1.74
C LEU A 64 10.11 -0.96 -2.66
N GLY A 65 9.59 -1.19 -3.86
CA GLY A 65 9.17 -0.12 -4.76
C GLY A 65 8.14 0.81 -4.11
N VAL A 66 7.12 0.25 -3.43
CA VAL A 66 6.11 1.03 -2.72
C VAL A 66 6.74 1.86 -1.60
N VAL A 67 7.60 1.25 -0.76
CA VAL A 67 8.32 1.97 0.29
C VAL A 67 9.16 3.12 -0.27
N LEU A 68 9.83 2.91 -1.42
CA LEU A 68 10.63 3.95 -2.06
C LEU A 68 9.77 5.09 -2.59
N MET A 69 8.59 4.82 -3.15
CA MET A 69 7.63 5.87 -3.54
C MET A 69 7.18 6.70 -2.34
N GLU A 70 6.74 6.05 -1.25
CA GLU A 70 6.30 6.73 -0.01
C GLU A 70 7.41 7.59 0.61
N ARG A 71 8.68 7.23 0.37
CA ARG A 71 9.85 8.00 0.81
C ARG A 71 10.29 9.09 -0.18
N GLY A 72 9.53 9.33 -1.26
CA GLY A 72 9.86 10.31 -2.30
C GLY A 72 11.00 9.90 -3.23
N ARG A 73 11.42 8.63 -3.19
CA ARG A 73 12.51 8.06 -4.02
C ARG A 73 11.95 7.38 -5.27
N ALA A 74 11.04 8.07 -5.97
CA ALA A 74 10.35 7.56 -7.15
C ALA A 74 11.29 7.06 -8.27
N PRO A 75 12.44 7.70 -8.57
CA PRO A 75 13.41 7.18 -9.54
C PRO A 75 13.93 5.79 -9.20
N GLU A 76 14.19 5.51 -7.93
CA GLU A 76 14.64 4.20 -7.47
C GLU A 76 13.49 3.18 -7.47
N ALA A 77 12.29 3.61 -7.05
CA ALA A 77 11.10 2.77 -7.09
C ALA A 77 10.82 2.25 -8.50
N LYS A 78 10.93 3.11 -9.52
CA LYS A 78 10.78 2.73 -10.93
C LYS A 78 11.68 1.56 -11.31
N LEU A 79 12.96 1.61 -10.95
CA LEU A 79 13.93 0.55 -11.29
C LEU A 79 13.54 -0.77 -10.63
N VAL A 80 13.14 -0.73 -9.36
CA VAL A 80 12.72 -1.91 -8.61
C VAL A 80 11.43 -2.51 -9.18
N PHE A 81 10.44 -1.69 -9.53
CA PHE A 81 9.21 -2.17 -10.17
C PHE A 81 9.45 -2.74 -11.57
N GLN A 82 10.36 -2.17 -12.35
CA GLN A 82 10.75 -2.73 -13.65
C GLN A 82 11.35 -4.14 -13.48
N GLN A 83 12.20 -4.34 -12.47
CA GLN A 83 12.75 -5.65 -12.15
C GLN A 83 11.66 -6.63 -11.72
N ALA A 84 10.78 -6.22 -10.80
CA ALA A 84 9.65 -7.05 -10.34
C ALA A 84 8.74 -7.47 -11.50
N TYR A 85 8.41 -6.52 -12.38
CA TYR A 85 7.54 -6.75 -13.53
C TYR A 85 8.18 -7.70 -14.55
N ALA A 86 9.47 -7.55 -14.81
CA ALA A 86 10.20 -8.46 -15.71
C ALA A 86 10.25 -9.89 -15.17
N LEU A 87 10.47 -10.06 -13.85
CA LEU A 87 10.51 -11.37 -13.19
C LEU A 87 9.14 -12.05 -13.13
N ASP A 88 8.05 -11.27 -13.05
CA ASP A 88 6.67 -11.75 -13.12
C ASP A 88 6.14 -11.90 -14.56
N SER A 89 7.04 -12.01 -15.53
CA SER A 89 6.73 -12.14 -16.96
C SER A 89 5.85 -11.02 -17.54
N GLY A 90 5.79 -9.86 -16.87
CA GLY A 90 4.99 -8.71 -17.26
C GLY A 90 3.47 -8.88 -17.06
N THR A 91 3.03 -9.78 -16.18
CA THR A 91 1.60 -10.14 -16.09
C THR A 91 0.85 -9.52 -14.91
N SER A 92 1.53 -9.13 -13.82
CA SER A 92 0.86 -8.50 -12.67
C SER A 92 0.37 -7.09 -12.95
N ASP A 93 -0.96 -6.93 -12.89
CA ASP A 93 -1.64 -5.64 -12.96
C ASP A 93 -1.21 -4.71 -11.82
N ALA A 94 -1.01 -5.25 -10.61
CA ALA A 94 -0.62 -4.47 -9.44
C ALA A 94 0.80 -3.88 -9.59
N ILE A 95 1.76 -4.69 -10.06
CA ILE A 95 3.13 -4.21 -10.27
C ILE A 95 3.16 -3.16 -11.39
N ARG A 96 2.40 -3.38 -12.47
CA ARG A 96 2.27 -2.43 -13.57
C ARG A 96 1.67 -1.11 -13.10
N GLU A 97 0.61 -1.14 -12.28
CA GLU A 97 0.01 0.07 -11.73
C GLU A 97 1.00 0.86 -10.86
N ASN A 98 1.71 0.18 -9.98
CA ASN A 98 2.75 0.78 -9.15
C ASN A 98 3.87 1.40 -9.98
N LEU A 99 4.31 0.73 -11.06
CA LEU A 99 5.30 1.26 -11.99
C LEU A 99 4.81 2.55 -12.68
N ILE A 100 3.55 2.58 -13.12
CA ILE A 100 2.93 3.77 -13.74
C ILE A 100 2.92 4.93 -12.74
N ARG A 101 2.52 4.68 -11.49
CA ARG A 101 2.53 5.71 -10.44
C ARG A 101 3.95 6.23 -10.16
N ALA A 102 4.94 5.34 -10.06
CA ALA A 102 6.35 5.74 -9.89
C ALA A 102 6.85 6.62 -11.05
N ILE A 103 6.50 6.30 -12.30
CA ILE A 103 6.85 7.12 -13.48
C ILE A 103 6.14 8.48 -13.42
N ALA A 104 4.85 8.51 -13.08
CA ALA A 104 4.09 9.76 -12.97
C ALA A 104 4.67 10.72 -11.92
N MET A 105 5.13 10.20 -10.77
CA MET A 105 5.79 11.01 -9.73
C MET A 105 7.11 11.63 -10.21
N ILE A 106 7.83 10.97 -11.13
CA ILE A 106 9.07 11.51 -11.72
C ILE A 106 8.75 12.64 -12.71
N GLU A 107 7.72 12.46 -13.53
CA GLU A 107 7.31 13.44 -14.55
C GLU A 107 6.63 14.67 -13.97
N LYS A 108 5.93 14.51 -12.83
CA LYS A 108 5.24 15.59 -12.12
C LYS A 108 5.64 15.59 -10.64
N PRO A 109 6.74 16.28 -10.26
CA PRO A 109 7.25 16.29 -8.89
C PRO A 109 6.37 16.98 -7.84
N GLY A 110 5.04 17.07 -8.04
CA GLY A 110 4.06 17.70 -7.15
C GLY A 110 2.82 16.87 -6.83
N TYR A 111 2.73 15.59 -7.22
CA TYR A 111 1.60 14.73 -6.90
C TYR A 111 1.94 13.80 -5.72
N VAL A 112 1.70 14.29 -4.50
CA VAL A 112 1.57 13.42 -3.32
C VAL A 112 0.13 12.94 -3.34
N GLU A 113 -0.10 11.70 -3.74
CA GLU A 113 -1.43 11.09 -3.66
C GLU A 113 -1.77 10.96 -2.18
N ALA A 114 -2.73 11.76 -1.70
CA ALA A 114 -3.24 11.60 -0.35
C ALA A 114 -3.82 10.17 -0.22
N PRO A 115 -3.63 9.50 0.93
CA PRO A 115 -4.03 8.11 1.08
C PRO A 115 -5.52 7.98 0.77
N GLN A 116 -5.84 7.05 -0.13
CA GLN A 116 -7.21 6.70 -0.47
C GLN A 116 -7.88 6.16 0.80
N VAL A 117 -8.62 7.02 1.49
CA VAL A 117 -9.54 6.60 2.53
C VAL A 117 -10.56 5.72 1.82
N VAL A 118 -10.48 4.41 2.08
CA VAL A 118 -11.52 3.45 1.75
C VAL A 118 -12.86 4.06 2.14
N GLN A 119 -13.68 4.41 1.15
CA GLN A 119 -15.02 4.95 1.37
C GLN A 119 -15.83 3.89 2.10
N GLY A 120 -15.96 4.08 3.42
CA GLY A 120 -16.91 3.33 4.23
C GLY A 120 -18.31 3.72 3.80
N PHE A 121 -19.00 2.79 3.14
CA PHE A 121 -20.44 2.83 2.95
C PHE A 121 -21.13 3.02 4.32
N GLU A 122 -21.79 4.16 4.52
CA GLU A 122 -22.82 4.27 5.55
C GLU A 122 -24.18 3.97 4.93
N MET A 123 -24.72 2.81 5.32
CA MET A 123 -26.06 2.36 4.99
C MET A 123 -27.09 3.38 5.48
N VAL A 124 -27.93 3.85 4.55
CA VAL A 124 -29.13 4.63 4.86
C VAL A 124 -30.08 3.76 5.69
N ARG A 125 -30.14 4.03 7.00
CA ARG A 125 -31.28 3.56 7.81
C ARG A 125 -32.47 4.45 7.53
N ARG A 126 -33.44 3.88 6.82
CA ARG A 126 -34.82 4.36 6.71
C ARG A 126 -35.41 4.51 8.12
N SER A 127 -35.90 5.69 8.48
CA SER A 127 -36.90 5.85 9.53
C SER A 127 -38.09 6.61 8.95
N GLU A 128 -39.24 5.92 8.93
CA GLU A 128 -40.53 6.51 8.67
C GLU A 128 -41.02 7.35 9.86
N GLY A 129 -41.84 8.37 9.56
CA GLY A 129 -42.60 9.18 10.51
C GLY A 129 -41.88 10.46 10.92
N THR A 130 -42.47 11.66 10.87
CA THR A 130 -43.88 12.06 10.84
C THR A 130 -43.97 13.56 10.47
N GLY A 131 -44.93 13.94 9.63
CA GLY A 131 -45.58 15.25 9.71
C GLY A 131 -45.11 16.37 8.77
N GLY A 132 -46.02 16.82 7.91
CA GLY A 132 -46.24 18.25 7.65
C GLY A 132 -45.43 18.94 6.56
N GLU A 133 -46.02 19.04 5.37
CA GLU A 133 -45.84 20.11 4.36
C GLU A 133 -44.47 20.24 3.68
N SER A 134 -44.41 19.75 2.43
CA SER A 134 -43.31 19.98 1.50
C SER A 134 -43.54 21.31 0.76
N THR A 135 -42.89 22.39 1.21
CA THR A 135 -42.79 23.64 0.44
C THR A 135 -41.58 23.56 -0.47
N TYR A 136 -41.79 23.47 -1.78
CA TYR A 136 -40.74 23.61 -2.79
C TYR A 136 -40.55 25.10 -3.11
N VAL A 137 -39.34 25.62 -2.93
CA VAL A 137 -38.94 26.92 -3.50
C VAL A 137 -37.80 26.66 -4.49
N THR A 138 -38.10 26.80 -5.77
CA THR A 138 -37.12 26.96 -6.85
C THR A 138 -36.57 28.37 -6.82
N LEU A 139 -35.25 28.53 -6.71
CA LEU A 139 -34.58 29.81 -6.93
C LEU A 139 -34.01 29.82 -8.36
N ASP A 140 -34.59 30.67 -9.21
CA ASP A 140 -34.03 31.02 -10.51
C ASP A 140 -32.77 31.87 -10.34
N ALA A 141 -31.73 31.54 -11.11
CA ALA A 141 -30.48 32.29 -11.18
C ALA A 141 -30.64 33.55 -12.04
N LEU A 142 -30.11 34.68 -11.54
CA LEU A 142 -29.82 35.89 -12.32
C LEU A 142 -28.42 35.81 -12.93
#